data_AF-A0A3D4X9A1-F1
#
_entry.id   AF-A0A3D4X9A1-F1
#
_cell.length_a   1.000
_cell.length_b   1.000
_cell.length_c   1.000
_cell.angle_alpha   90.00
_cell.angle_beta   90.00
_cell.angle_gamma   90.00
#
_symmetry.space_group_name_H-M   'P 1'
#
loop_
_entity.id
_entity.type
_entity.pdbx_description
1 polymer ?
#
loop_
_entity_poly.entity_id
_entity_poly.type
_entity_poly.pdbx_seq_one_letter_code
_entity_poly.pdbx_strand_id
1 'polypeptide(L)' 'ILQPIVENAYVHGIKPRKGDGNISIEAGIEGTDLEISVMDNGVGMDKEELKKIDELLKGNAPGIKNEYNWQSI' A
#
# COMPACT_ATOMS: atom_id res chain seq x y z
N ILE A 1 -0.45 9.67 -8.32
CA ILE A 1 0.17 8.94 -7.18
C ILE A 1 -0.78 7.96 -6.49
N LEU A 2 -2.11 8.17 -6.52
CA LEU A 2 -3.06 7.33 -5.79
C LEU A 2 -3.28 5.95 -6.43
N GLN A 3 -3.32 5.89 -7.77
CA GLN A 3 -3.64 4.66 -8.50
C GLN A 3 -2.79 3.44 -8.10
N PRO A 4 -1.45 3.52 -7.95
CA PRO A 4 -0.65 2.37 -7.51
C PRO A 4 -1.05 1.82 -6.13
N ILE A 5 -1.45 2.69 -5.20
CA ILE A 5 -1.83 2.27 -3.84
C ILE A 5 -3.19 1.57 -3.86
N VAL A 6 -4.13 2.12 -4.64
CA VAL A 6 -5.46 1.51 -4.85
C VAL A 6 -5.35 0.18 -5.60
N GLU A 7 -4.45 0.09 -6.58
CA GLU A 7 -4.16 -1.16 -7.29
C GLU A 7 -3.59 -2.21 -6.33
N ASN A 8 -2.68 -1.84 -5.44
CA ASN A 8 -2.14 -2.76 -4.43
C ASN A 8 -3.24 -3.31 -3.51
N ALA A 9 -4.13 -2.43 -3.01
CA ALA A 9 -5.27 -2.82 -2.18
C ALA A 9 -6.20 -3.81 -2.90
N TYR A 10 -6.45 -3.60 -4.19
CA TYR A 10 -7.26 -4.52 -4.99
C TYR A 10 -6.54 -5.84 -5.28
N VAL A 11 -5.32 -5.79 -5.83
CA VAL A 11 -4.59 -6.97 -6.31
C VAL A 11 -4.20 -7.90 -5.17
N HIS A 12 -3.72 -7.35 -4.06
CA HIS A 12 -3.18 -8.14 -2.95
C HIS A 12 -4.20 -8.30 -1.81
N GLY A 13 -5.02 -7.28 -1.52
CA GLY A 13 -6.00 -7.34 -0.45
C GLY A 13 -7.29 -8.05 -0.88
N ILE A 14 -7.99 -7.49 -1.87
CA ILE A 14 -9.36 -7.89 -2.20
C ILE A 14 -9.43 -9.12 -3.12
N LYS A 15 -8.67 -9.14 -4.22
CA LYS A 15 -8.73 -10.20 -5.24
C LYS A 15 -8.51 -11.62 -4.68
N PRO A 16 -7.62 -11.85 -3.68
CA PRO A 16 -7.44 -13.18 -3.08
C PRO A 16 -8.52 -13.56 -2.06
N ARG A 17 -9.30 -12.59 -1.57
CA ARG A 17 -10.34 -12.82 -0.56
C ARG A 17 -11.56 -13.51 -1.18
N LYS A 18 -12.23 -14.36 -0.40
CA LYS A 18 -13.54 -14.92 -0.78
C LYS A 18 -14.65 -13.97 -0.32
N GLY A 19 -15.56 -13.60 -1.22
CA GLY A 19 -16.70 -12.73 -0.92
C GLY A 19 -16.39 -11.23 -1.06
N ASP A 20 -17.36 -10.40 -0.67
CA ASP A 20 -17.36 -8.95 -0.97
C ASP A 20 -16.24 -8.19 -0.26
N GLY A 21 -15.34 -7.59 -1.02
CA GLY A 21 -14.28 -6.72 -0.53
C GLY A 21 -14.66 -5.24 -0.62
N ASN A 22 -14.09 -4.43 0.27
CA ASN A 22 -14.26 -2.99 0.28
C ASN A 22 -12.88 -2.32 0.31
N ILE A 23 -12.73 -1.28 -0.51
CA ILE A 23 -11.61 -0.35 -0.45
C ILE A 23 -12.21 1.02 -0.15
N SER A 24 -11.81 1.63 0.96
CA SER A 24 -12.14 3.01 1.32
C SER A 24 -10.99 3.93 0.94
N ILE A 25 -11.32 5.09 0.38
CA ILE A 25 -10.37 6.16 0.10
C ILE A 25 -10.90 7.41 0.79
N GLU A 26 -10.11 7.94 1.70
CA GLU A 26 -10.43 9.13 2.48
C GLU A 26 -9.34 10.18 2.23
N ALA A 27 -9.75 11.45 2.21
CA ALA A 27 -8.82 12.56 2.09
C ALA A 27 -9.24 13.68 3.04
N GLY A 28 -8.28 14.16 3.80
CA GLY A 28 -8.46 15.18 4.83
C GLY A 28 -7.27 16.12 4.88
N ILE A 29 -7.47 17.28 5.49
CA ILE A 29 -6.35 18.17 5.82
C ILE A 29 -6.03 17.95 7.28
N GLU A 30 -4.80 17.55 7.57
CA GLU A 30 -4.26 17.49 8.92
C GLU A 30 -3.16 18.55 9.06
N GLY A 31 -3.44 19.62 9.81
CA GLY A 31 -2.55 20.78 9.90
C GLY A 31 -2.36 21.48 8.55
N THR A 32 -1.14 21.40 7.99
CA THR A 32 -0.79 21.96 6.67
C THR A 32 -0.73 20.89 5.58
N ASP A 33 -0.89 19.62 5.94
CA ASP A 33 -0.67 18.49 5.06
C ASP A 33 -2.00 17.94 4.53
N LEU A 34 -1.99 17.52 3.27
CA LEU A 34 -3.07 16.73 2.69
C LEU A 34 -2.83 15.27 3.03
N GLU A 35 -3.63 14.72 3.92
CA GLU A 35 -3.65 13.29 4.22
C GLU A 35 -4.57 12.58 3.24
N ILE A 36 -4.09 11.48 2.66
CA ILE A 36 -4.89 10.58 1.83
C ILE A 36 -4.70 9.16 2.38
N SER A 37 -5.79 8.55 2.82
CA SER A 37 -5.81 7.21 3.40
C SER A 37 -6.49 6.25 2.41
N VAL A 38 -5.82 5.15 2.09
CA VAL A 38 -6.37 4.04 1.31
C VAL A 38 -6.41 2.81 2.21
N MET A 39 -7.60 2.26 2.42
CA MET A 39 -7.81 1.17 3.37
C MET A 39 -8.60 0.05 2.71
N ASP A 40 -8.18 -1.20 2.87
CA ASP A 40 -8.92 -2.37 2.42
C ASP A 40 -9.23 -3.32 3.57
N ASN A 41 -10.29 -4.12 3.40
CA ASN A 41 -10.65 -5.20 4.33
C ASN A 41 -10.29 -6.59 3.76
N GLY A 42 -9.20 -6.64 3.00
CA GLY A 42 -8.70 -7.81 2.31
C GLY A 42 -8.07 -8.84 3.23
N VAL A 43 -7.26 -9.72 2.64
CA VAL A 43 -6.54 -10.77 3.38
C VAL A 43 -5.42 -10.24 4.29
N GLY A 44 -5.01 -8.98 4.10
CA GLY A 44 -3.88 -8.38 4.79
C GLY A 44 -2.53 -8.87 4.24
N MET A 45 -1.46 -8.22 4.70
CA MET A 45 -0.07 -8.62 4.41
C MET A 45 0.48 -9.47 5.54
N ASP A 46 1.40 -10.37 5.23
CA ASP A 46 2.12 -11.09 6.27
C ASP A 46 3.16 -10.21 6.99
N LYS A 47 3.71 -10.71 8.10
CA LYS A 47 4.66 -9.96 8.91
C LYS A 47 5.98 -9.68 8.19
N GLU A 48 6.40 -10.55 7.27
CA GLU A 48 7.65 -10.40 6.54
C GLU A 48 7.52 -9.32 5.45
N GLU A 49 6.39 -9.31 4.75
CA GLU A 49 6.04 -8.27 3.78
C GLU A 49 5.90 -6.90 4.44
N LEU A 50 5.19 -6.81 5.57
CA LEU A 50 5.08 -5.58 6.35
C LEU A 50 6.46 -5.06 6.77
N LYS A 51 7.35 -5.93 7.24
CA LYS A 51 8.69 -5.55 7.65
C LYS A 51 9.51 -4.99 6.47
N LYS A 52 9.43 -5.63 5.30
CA LYS A 52 10.11 -5.14 4.09
C LYS A 52 9.62 -3.75 3.72
N ILE A 53 8.30 -3.53 3.71
CA ILE A 53 7.72 -2.22 3.38
C ILE A 53 8.17 -1.15 4.39
N ASP A 54 8.17 -1.46 5.69
CA ASP A 54 8.65 -0.55 6.74
C ASP A 54 10.14 -0.19 6.55
N GLU A 55 10.98 -1.17 6.19
CA GLU A 55 12.39 -0.93 5.85
C GLU A 55 12.55 -0.05 4.59
N LEU A 56 11.71 -0.26 3.56
CA LEU A 56 11.71 0.57 2.34
C LEU A 56 11.32 2.02 2.65
N LEU A 57 10.29 2.23 3.46
CA LEU A 57 9.77 3.57 3.81
C LEU A 57 10.72 4.38 4.70
N LYS A 58 11.59 3.70 5.47
CA LYS A 58 12.65 4.35 6.27
C LYS A 58 13.83 4.83 5.43
N GLY A 59 13.98 4.33 4.21
CA GLY A 59 15.01 4.77 3.28
C GLY A 59 14.65 6.09 2.60
N ASN A 60 15.63 6.99 2.42
CA ASN A 60 15.47 8.19 1.60
C ASN A 60 15.68 7.95 0.09
N ALA A 61 16.00 6.71 -0.30
CA ALA A 61 16.20 6.35 -1.69
C ALA A 61 14.85 6.01 -2.35
N PRO A 62 14.53 6.56 -3.54
CA PRO A 62 13.35 6.15 -4.28
C PRO A 62 13.44 4.65 -4.61
N GLY A 63 12.43 3.88 -4.23
CA GLY A 63 12.37 2.46 -4.55
C GLY A 63 12.38 2.25 -6.07
N ILE A 64 13.25 1.37 -6.56
CA ILE A 64 13.29 1.00 -7.98
C ILE A 64 12.42 -0.25 -8.16
N LYS A 65 11.41 -0.16 -9.05
CA LYS A 65 10.59 -1.31 -9.45
C LYS A 65 11.34 -2.09 -10.52
N ASN A 66 11.81 -3.28 -10.17
CA ASN A 66 12.30 -4.26 -11.13
C ASN A 66 11.11 -5.13 -11.56
N GLU A 67 11.19 -5.87 -12.67
CA GLU A 67 10.11 -6.73 -13.19
C GLU A 67 9.51 -7.71 -12.15
N TYR A 68 10.21 -7.93 -11.03
CA TYR A 68 9.85 -8.91 -10.01
C TYR A 68 9.74 -8.37 -8.56
N ASN A 69 10.23 -7.17 -8.22
CA ASN A 69 10.17 -6.63 -6.84
C ASN A 69 10.59 -5.15 -6.72
N TRP A 70 10.16 -4.47 -5.64
CA TRP A 70 10.71 -3.19 -5.18
C TRP A 70 11.98 -3.44 -4.35
N GLN A 71 13.11 -2.82 -4.72
CA GLN A 71 14.33 -2.84 -3.91
C GLN A 71 14.62 -1.45 -3.34
N SER A 72 14.97 -1.41 -2.04
CA SER A 72 15.70 -0.27 -1.45
C SER A 72 17.16 -0.35 -1.88
N ILE A 73 17.76 0.82 -2.06
CA ILE A 73 19.22 0.98 -2.10
C ILE A 73 19.71 1.23 -0.67
#